data_AF-A0A9P7K6P5-F1
#
_entry.id   AF-A0A9P7K6P5-F1
#
_cell.length_a   1.000
_cell.length_b   1.000
_cell.length_c   1.000
_cell.angle_alpha   90.00
_cell.angle_beta   90.00
_cell.angle_gamma   90.00
#
_symmetry.space_group_name_H-M   'P 1'
#
loop_
_entity.id
_entity.type
_entity.pdbx_description
1 polymer ?
#
loop_
_entity_poly.entity_id
_entity_poly.type
_entity_poly.pdbx_seq_one_letter_code
_entity_poly.pdbx_strand_id
1 'polypeptide(L)'
;MSTKPRDNPYLAHLPPSQRGSGPSGSNGPSSEPLYGFIPRKVNGEQVRKAMGQDVNPFTKQPHSAQYQKILEARRKLPVYAKMDEFFQMVRI
;
A
#
# COMPACT_ATOMS: atom_id res chain seq x y z
N MET A 1 12.72 26.26 -9.29
CA MET A 1 13.79 26.34 -8.27
C MET A 1 13.66 25.13 -7.36
N SER A 2 14.56 24.15 -7.47
CA SER A 2 14.47 22.87 -6.73
C SER A 2 15.22 23.00 -5.40
N THR A 3 14.49 23.08 -4.29
CA THR A 3 15.05 23.07 -2.93
C THR A 3 15.51 21.65 -2.61
N LYS A 4 16.81 21.37 -2.75
CA LYS A 4 17.40 20.11 -2.30
C LYS A 4 17.02 19.89 -0.82
N PRO A 5 16.56 18.69 -0.42
CA PRO A 5 16.32 18.39 0.99
C PRO A 5 17.59 18.68 1.78
N ARG A 6 17.47 19.40 2.90
CA ARG A 6 18.59 19.65 3.81
C ARG A 6 19.21 18.32 4.22
N ASP A 7 20.51 18.15 4.03
CA ASP A 7 21.22 16.94 4.46
C ASP A 7 21.02 16.73 5.97
N ASN A 8 20.67 15.51 6.36
CA ASN A 8 20.46 15.17 7.76
C ASN A 8 21.83 15.13 8.48
N PRO A 9 22.10 16.02 9.46
CA PRO A 9 23.41 16.10 10.12
C PRO A 9 23.79 14.81 10.85
N TYR A 10 22.79 14.02 11.27
CA TYR A 10 23.02 12.73 11.92
C TYR A 10 23.50 11.63 10.96
N LEU A 11 23.36 11.81 9.65
CA LEU A 11 23.81 10.84 8.63
C LEU A 11 25.14 11.25 7.97
N ALA A 12 25.81 12.29 8.50
CA ALA A 12 27.01 12.85 7.90
C ALA A 12 28.25 11.92 7.88
N HIS A 13 28.22 10.83 8.64
CA HIS A 13 29.28 9.83 8.69
C HIS A 13 29.10 8.71 7.65
N LEU A 14 27.93 8.59 7.02
CA LEU A 14 27.67 7.57 6.00
C LEU A 14 28.12 8.03 4.60
N PRO A 15 28.44 7.13 3.65
CA PRO A 15 28.67 7.50 2.26
C PRO A 15 27.48 8.27 1.67
N PRO A 16 27.68 9.23 0.73
CA PRO A 16 26.58 10.02 0.14
C PRO A 16 25.40 9.18 -0.39
N SER A 17 25.67 7.97 -0.90
CA SER A 17 24.67 7.01 -1.38
C SER A 17 23.73 6.46 -0.29
N GLN A 18 24.09 6.62 0.99
CA GLN A 18 23.35 6.13 2.15
C GLN A 18 22.75 7.26 3.01
N ARG A 19 22.93 8.54 2.60
CA ARG A 19 22.46 9.72 3.35
C ARG A 19 21.00 10.09 3.10
N GLY A 20 20.32 9.40 2.19
CA GLY A 20 18.92 9.62 1.86
C GLY A 20 18.06 8.43 2.23
N SER A 21 16.90 8.70 2.83
CA SER A 21 15.76 7.78 2.75
C SER A 21 15.24 7.87 1.31
N GLY A 22 15.77 7.03 0.42
CA GLY A 22 15.16 6.81 -0.90
C GLY A 22 13.68 6.43 -0.74
N PRO A 23 12.83 6.64 -1.77
CA PRO A 23 11.43 6.27 -1.65
C PRO A 23 11.36 4.82 -1.17
N SER A 24 10.74 4.61 -0.01
CA SER A 24 10.43 3.27 0.50
C SER A 24 9.29 2.71 -0.36
N GLY A 25 9.59 2.53 -1.65
CA GLY A 25 8.80 1.73 -2.56
C GLY A 25 9.19 0.29 -2.26
N SER A 26 8.19 -0.53 -1.95
CA SER A 26 8.34 -1.99 -1.87
C SER A 26 9.25 -2.51 -2.99
N ASN A 27 10.41 -3.07 -2.67
CA ASN A 27 11.30 -3.78 -3.61
C ASN A 27 10.70 -5.12 -4.12
N GLY A 28 9.37 -5.27 -4.02
CA GLY A 28 8.64 -6.42 -4.50
C GLY A 28 8.40 -6.35 -6.02
N PRO A 29 8.14 -7.49 -6.67
CA PRO A 29 7.76 -7.49 -8.08
C PRO A 29 6.50 -6.64 -8.28
N SER A 30 6.40 -5.95 -9.41
CA SER A 30 5.25 -5.09 -9.75
C SER A 30 3.91 -5.83 -9.81
N SER A 31 3.94 -7.16 -9.83
CA SER A 31 2.78 -8.05 -9.76
C SER A 31 2.23 -8.27 -8.35
N GLU A 32 2.93 -7.84 -7.31
CA GLU A 32 2.54 -8.07 -5.92
C GLU A 32 1.33 -7.22 -5.52
N PRO A 33 0.35 -7.74 -4.74
CA PRO A 33 -0.91 -7.02 -4.53
C PRO A 33 -0.81 -5.69 -3.81
N LEU A 34 0.22 -5.52 -2.96
CA LEU A 34 0.46 -4.29 -2.22
C LEU A 34 1.56 -3.44 -2.84
N TYR A 35 1.99 -3.74 -4.07
CA TYR A 35 3.03 -2.97 -4.74
C TYR A 35 2.62 -1.50 -4.86
N GLY A 36 3.49 -0.60 -4.40
CA GLY A 36 3.25 0.84 -4.44
C GLY A 36 2.28 1.38 -3.37
N PHE A 37 1.86 0.56 -2.40
CA PHE A 37 1.10 1.04 -1.25
C PHE A 37 2.01 1.90 -0.36
N ILE A 38 1.63 3.16 -0.15
CA ILE A 38 2.35 4.07 0.73
C ILE A 38 1.52 4.26 2.00
N PRO A 39 2.12 4.10 3.20
CA PRO A 39 1.43 4.35 4.47
C PRO A 39 0.75 5.71 4.48
N ARG A 40 -0.51 5.77 4.96
CA ARG A 40 -1.34 6.99 4.98
C ARG A 40 -1.52 7.63 3.60
N LYS A 41 -1.30 6.86 2.53
CA LYS A 41 -1.54 7.26 1.14
C LYS A 41 -2.23 6.18 0.30
N VAL A 42 -2.97 5.29 0.97
CA VAL A 42 -3.71 4.21 0.32
C VAL A 42 -5.11 4.69 -0.10
N ASN A 43 -5.53 4.34 -1.31
CA ASN A 43 -6.86 4.63 -1.85
C ASN A 43 -7.75 3.38 -1.81
N GLY A 44 -9.07 3.56 -1.74
CA GLY A 44 -9.99 2.42 -1.76
C GLY A 44 -9.89 1.59 -3.02
N GLU A 45 -9.69 2.20 -4.20
CA GLU A 45 -9.46 1.47 -5.45
C GLU A 45 -8.26 0.53 -5.40
N GLN A 46 -7.13 0.97 -4.83
CA GLN A 46 -5.94 0.14 -4.65
C GLN A 46 -6.26 -1.09 -3.78
N VAL A 47 -7.01 -0.88 -2.70
CA VAL A 47 -7.44 -1.96 -1.80
C VAL A 47 -8.42 -2.91 -2.50
N ARG A 48 -9.37 -2.40 -3.28
CA ARG A 48 -10.30 -3.26 -4.08
C ARG A 48 -9.53 -4.13 -5.06
N LYS A 49 -8.54 -3.56 -5.74
CA LYS A 49 -7.66 -4.30 -6.65
C LYS A 49 -6.88 -5.38 -5.90
N ALA A 50 -6.23 -5.03 -4.78
CA ALA A 50 -5.46 -5.97 -3.98
C ALA A 50 -6.31 -7.13 -3.43
N MET A 51 -7.54 -6.88 -2.97
CA MET A 51 -8.47 -7.91 -2.51
C MET A 51 -8.99 -8.82 -3.64
N GLY A 52 -9.03 -8.31 -4.87
CA GLY A 52 -9.52 -9.04 -6.05
C GLY A 52 -8.45 -9.85 -6.77
N GLN A 53 -7.18 -9.75 -6.37
CA GLN A 53 -6.12 -10.56 -6.95
C GLN A 53 -6.18 -12.00 -6.46
N ASP A 54 -5.54 -12.89 -7.22
CA ASP A 54 -5.56 -14.33 -6.94
C ASP A 54 -4.69 -14.71 -5.73
N VAL A 55 -3.61 -13.95 -5.51
CA VAL A 55 -2.63 -14.21 -4.45
C VAL A 55 -2.89 -13.34 -3.23
N ASN A 56 -2.91 -13.98 -2.06
CA ASN A 56 -3.00 -13.31 -0.77
C ASN A 56 -1.72 -12.51 -0.48
N PRO A 57 -1.81 -11.19 -0.27
CA PRO A 57 -0.63 -10.35 -0.03
C PRO A 57 0.12 -10.66 1.27
N PHE A 58 -0.51 -11.32 2.24
CA PHE A 58 0.09 -11.59 3.55
C PHE A 58 0.80 -12.94 3.61
N THR A 59 0.24 -13.96 2.96
CA THR A 59 0.79 -15.33 2.96
C THR A 59 1.52 -15.69 1.67
N LYS A 60 1.36 -14.88 0.61
CA LYS A 60 1.88 -15.14 -0.75
C LYS A 60 1.36 -16.44 -1.38
N GLN A 61 0.22 -16.93 -0.91
CA GLN A 61 -0.46 -18.12 -1.42
C GLN A 61 -1.76 -17.74 -2.14
N PRO A 62 -2.27 -18.57 -3.06
CA PRO A 62 -3.59 -18.35 -3.66
C PRO A 62 -4.70 -18.26 -2.61
N HIS A 63 -5.71 -17.45 -2.89
CA HIS A 63 -6.90 -17.36 -2.04
C HIS A 63 -7.74 -18.65 -2.10
N SER A 64 -8.38 -19.01 -0.99
CA SER A 64 -9.32 -20.12 -0.97
C SER A 64 -10.66 -19.75 -1.62
N ALA A 65 -11.39 -20.75 -2.12
CA ALA A 65 -12.74 -20.53 -2.66
C ALA A 65 -13.71 -19.94 -1.62
N GLN A 66 -13.52 -20.28 -0.34
CA GLN A 66 -14.31 -19.70 0.76
C GLN A 66 -14.06 -18.20 0.93
N TYR A 67 -12.80 -17.76 0.81
CA TYR A 67 -12.46 -16.34 0.86
C TYR A 67 -13.20 -15.56 -0.22
N GLN A 68 -13.20 -16.06 -1.47
CA GLN A 68 -13.87 -15.40 -2.59
C GLN A 68 -15.39 -15.26 -2.35
N LYS A 69 -16.06 -16.32 -1.87
CA LYS A 69 -17.48 -16.27 -1.49
C LYS A 69 -17.76 -15.23 -0.40
N ILE A 70 -16.91 -15.15 0.63
CA ILE A 70 -17.04 -14.15 1.70
C ILE A 70 -16.81 -12.74 1.15
N LEU A 71 -15.84 -12.56 0.24
CA LEU A 71 -15.55 -11.27 -0.38
C LEU A 71 -16.75 -10.76 -1.17
N GLU A 72 -17.39 -11.62 -1.97
CA GLU A 72 -18.61 -11.28 -2.70
C GLU A 72 -19.76 -10.87 -1.77
N ALA A 73 -19.96 -11.58 -0.67
CA ALA A 73 -20.95 -11.21 0.34
C ALA A 73 -20.62 -9.85 0.98
N ARG A 74 -19.34 -9.60 1.31
CA ARG A 74 -18.90 -8.33 1.91
C ARG A 74 -19.03 -7.13 0.97
N ARG A 75 -18.85 -7.34 -0.34
CA ARG A 75 -19.05 -6.28 -1.36
C ARG A 75 -20.48 -5.73 -1.37
N LYS A 76 -21.47 -6.51 -0.90
CA LYS A 76 -22.88 -6.11 -0.82
C LYS A 76 -23.21 -5.30 0.44
N LEU A 77 -22.29 -5.20 1.41
CA LEU A 77 -22.54 -4.45 2.63
C LEU A 77 -22.53 -2.94 2.35
N PRO A 78 -23.43 -2.14 2.95
CA PRO A 78 -23.46 -0.68 2.76
C PRO A 78 -22.12 0.00 3.12
N VAL A 79 -21.42 -0.54 4.12
CA VAL A 79 -20.10 -0.04 4.55
C VAL A 79 -19.05 -0.17 3.44
N TYR A 80 -19.15 -1.21 2.60
CA TYR A 80 -18.21 -1.39 1.48
C TYR A 80 -18.31 -0.25 0.46
N ALA A 81 -19.53 0.27 0.22
CA ALA A 81 -19.73 1.43 -0.65
C ALA A 81 -19.15 2.73 -0.07
N LYS A 82 -18.89 2.78 1.24
CA LYS A 82 -18.32 3.93 1.96
C LYS A 82 -16.81 3.85 2.17
N MET A 83 -16.15 2.86 1.55
CA MET A 83 -14.72 2.60 1.78
C MET A 83 -13.81 3.77 1.36
N ASP A 84 -14.12 4.48 0.27
CA ASP A 84 -13.33 5.63 -0.16
C ASP A 84 -13.43 6.80 0.82
N GLU A 85 -14.64 7.07 1.32
CA GLU A 85 -14.92 8.10 2.33
C GLU A 85 -14.17 7.79 3.64
N PHE A 86 -14.20 6.53 4.07
CA PHE A 86 -13.46 6.07 5.24
C PHE A 86 -11.95 6.29 5.09
N PHE A 87 -11.37 5.93 3.94
CA PHE A 87 -9.95 6.17 3.71
C PHE A 87 -9.59 7.64 3.65
N GLN A 88 -10.49 8.54 3.22
CA GLN A 88 -10.24 9.98 3.30
C GLN A 88 -10.19 10.46 4.76
N MET A 89 -11.06 9.95 5.64
CA MET A 89 -11.09 10.32 7.06
C MET A 89 -9.85 9.88 7.84
N VAL A 90 -9.36 8.65 7.60
CA VAL A 90 -8.25 8.06 8.38
C VAL A 90 -6.87 8.53 7.91
N ARG A 91 -6.80 9.17 6.75
CA ARG A 91 -5.57 9.64 6.12
C ARG A 91 -5.13 10.98 6.70
N ILE A 92 -4.76 10.99 7.97
CA ILE A 92 -4.22 12.15 8.69
C ILE A 92 -2.68 12.15 8.60
#